data_AF-A0A2E2UW00-F1
#
_entry.id   AF-A0A2E2UW00-F1
#
_cell.length_a   1.000
_cell.length_b   1.000
_cell.length_c   1.000
_cell.angle_alpha   90.00
_cell.angle_beta   90.00
_cell.angle_gamma   90.00
#
_symmetry.space_group_name_H-M   'P 1'
#
loop_
_entity.id
_entity.type
_entity.pdbx_description
1 polymer ?
#
loop_
_entity_poly.entity_id
_entity_poly.type
_entity_poly.pdbx_seq_one_letter_code
_entity_poly.pdbx_strand_id
1 'polypeptide(L)' 'MNSCLDLAILGLNKTKTNPLVGCVIVYNRKIVSSGYHEKYGGPHAESNAINNLKKTNPSNYKTILKNSTIYINL' A
#
# COMPACT_ATOMS: atom_id res chain seq x y z
N MET A 1 -3.68 4.35 -10.66
CA MET A 1 -4.78 3.41 -10.33
C MET A 1 -4.45 1.98 -10.75
N ASN A 2 -4.00 1.72 -11.99
CA ASN A 2 -3.65 0.35 -12.43
C ASN A 2 -2.70 -0.38 -11.48
N SER A 3 -1.64 0.28 -11.01
CA SER A 3 -0.71 -0.32 -10.02
C SER A 3 -1.40 -0.77 -8.72
N CYS A 4 -2.45 -0.08 -8.27
CA CYS A 4 -3.23 -0.50 -7.10
C CYS A 4 -4.00 -1.79 -7.40
N LEU A 5 -4.59 -1.92 -8.59
CA LEU A 5 -5.30 -3.12 -9.01
C LEU A 5 -4.34 -4.31 -9.19
N ASP A 6 -3.17 -4.08 -9.78
CA ASP A 6 -2.12 -5.09 -9.94
C ASP A 6 -1.67 -5.64 -8.57
N LEU A 7 -1.51 -4.75 -7.59
CA LEU A 7 -1.20 -5.13 -6.21
C LEU A 7 -2.36 -5.85 -5.54
N ALA A 8 -3.61 -5.40 -5.75
CA ALA A 8 -4.80 -6.00 -5.15
C ALA A 8 -4.96 -7.48 -5.55
N ILE A 9 -4.64 -7.83 -6.80
CA ILE A 9 -4.70 -9.21 -7.31
C ILE A 9 -3.80 -10.16 -6.52
N LEU A 10 -2.71 -9.68 -5.92
CA LEU A 10 -1.81 -10.51 -5.09
C LEU A 10 -2.50 -11.06 -3.82
N GLY A 11 -3.60 -10.42 -3.38
CA GLY A 11 -4.46 -10.86 -2.29
C GLY A 11 -5.50 -11.93 -2.69
N LEU A 12 -5.62 -12.26 -3.98
CA LEU A 12 -6.61 -13.22 -4.48
C LEU A 12 -6.50 -14.56 -3.74
N ASN A 13 -7.66 -15.08 -3.32
CA ASN A 13 -7.80 -16.31 -2.52
C ASN A 13 -7.18 -16.27 -1.10
N LYS A 14 -6.67 -15.14 -0.63
CA LYS A 14 -6.06 -15.01 0.71
C LYS A 14 -6.91 -14.16 1.66
N THR A 15 -7.77 -13.30 1.13
CA THR A 15 -8.57 -12.32 1.90
C THR A 15 -9.98 -12.79 2.26
N LYS A 16 -10.38 -14.01 1.85
CA LYS A 16 -11.72 -14.59 2.09
C LYS A 16 -12.85 -13.64 1.66
N THR A 17 -13.68 -13.20 2.61
CA THR A 17 -14.81 -12.28 2.38
C THR A 17 -14.37 -10.83 2.22
N ASN A 18 -13.11 -10.50 2.52
CA ASN A 18 -12.60 -9.15 2.40
C ASN A 18 -12.23 -8.83 0.95
N PRO A 19 -12.45 -7.58 0.51
CA PRO A 19 -12.12 -7.16 -0.85
C PRO A 19 -10.62 -7.21 -1.15
N LEU A 20 -10.30 -7.27 -2.43
CA LEU A 20 -8.93 -7.10 -2.92
C LEU A 20 -8.58 -5.62 -2.91
N VAL A 21 -7.59 -5.26 -2.10
CA VAL A 21 -7.17 -3.86 -1.96
C VAL A 21 -5.67 -3.75 -2.19
N GLY A 22 -5.26 -2.77 -2.99
CA GLY A 22 -3.89 -2.39 -3.23
C GLY A 22 -3.71 -0.88 -3.08
N CYS A 23 -2.54 -0.49 -2.61
CA CYS A 23 -2.22 0.88 -2.24
C CYS A 23 -0.81 1.22 -2.71
N VAL A 24 -0.63 2.41 -3.28
CA VAL A 24 0.68 2.98 -3.62
C VAL A 24 0.83 4.37 -3.02
N ILE A 25 2.02 4.66 -2.52
CA ILE A 25 2.43 5.96 -2.00
C ILE A 25 3.32 6.62 -3.04
N VAL A 26 2.92 7.79 -3.52
CA VAL A 26 3.62 8.55 -4.55
C VAL A 26 4.21 9.81 -3.94
N TYR A 27 5.53 9.97 -4.05
CA TYR A 27 6.28 11.16 -3.64
C TYR A 27 7.16 11.62 -4.81
N ASN A 28 7.15 12.92 -5.11
CA ASN A 28 7.91 13.48 -6.24
C ASN A 28 7.67 12.74 -7.56
N ARG A 29 6.41 12.44 -7.87
CA ARG A 29 5.96 11.71 -9.08
C ARG A 29 6.52 10.29 -9.21
N LYS A 30 7.06 9.70 -8.13
CA LYS A 30 7.56 8.33 -8.08
C LYS A 30 6.82 7.54 -7.03
N ILE A 31 6.51 6.28 -7.34
CA ILE A 31 6.04 5.33 -6.33
C ILE A 31 7.22 5.06 -5.38
N VAL A 32 7.06 5.43 -4.11
CA VAL A 32 8.08 5.24 -3.07
C VAL A 32 7.76 4.09 -2.13
N SER A 33 6.50 3.66 -2.11
CA SER A 33 6.10 2.45 -1.40
C SER A 33 4.77 1.91 -1.91
N SER A 34 4.49 0.67 -1.57
CA SER A 34 3.29 -0.05 -1.96
C SER A 34 2.92 -1.11 -0.94
N GLY A 35 1.65 -1.49 -0.94
CA GLY A 35 1.10 -2.56 -0.11
C GLY A 35 -0.21 -3.09 -0.69
N TYR A 36 -0.60 -4.30 -0.28
CA TYR A 36 -1.89 -4.90 -0.62
C TYR A 36 -2.45 -5.63 0.60
N HIS A 37 -3.75 -5.93 0.62
CA HIS A 37 -4.35 -6.72 1.70
C HIS A 37 -3.97 -8.19 1.51
N GLU A 38 -3.01 -8.68 2.31
CA GLU A 38 -2.35 -9.97 2.04
C GLU A 38 -3.11 -11.18 2.57
N LYS A 39 -3.91 -11.01 3.63
CA LYS A 39 -4.61 -12.11 4.31
C LYS A 39 -5.85 -11.65 5.07
N TYR A 40 -6.83 -12.54 5.19
CA TYR A 40 -8.04 -12.30 5.98
C TYR A 40 -7.72 -11.90 7.42
N GLY A 41 -8.33 -10.81 7.89
CA GLY A 41 -8.09 -10.23 9.21
C GLY A 41 -6.69 -9.61 9.39
N GLY A 42 -5.88 -9.57 8.34
CA GLY A 42 -4.57 -8.91 8.33
C GLY A 42 -4.68 -7.39 8.16
N PRO A 43 -3.54 -6.68 8.17
CA PRO A 43 -3.53 -5.25 7.91
C PRO A 43 -4.09 -4.92 6.53
N HIS A 44 -4.74 -3.77 6.41
CA HIS A 44 -5.19 -3.24 5.14
C HIS A 44 -4.00 -2.81 4.25
N ALA A 45 -4.28 -2.57 2.97
CA ALA A 45 -3.27 -2.23 1.98
C ALA A 45 -2.49 -0.94 2.34
N GLU A 46 -3.18 0.09 2.85
CA GLU A 46 -2.58 1.35 3.29
C GLU A 46 -1.63 1.15 4.46
N SER A 47 -1.99 0.29 5.41
CA SER A 47 -1.14 -0.02 6.56
C SER A 47 0.11 -0.76 6.11
N ASN A 48 -0.03 -1.73 5.20
CA ASN A 48 1.11 -2.45 4.61
C ASN A 48 2.03 -1.50 3.83
N ALA A 49 1.48 -0.58 3.02
CA ALA A 49 2.27 0.40 2.28
C ALA A 49 3.05 1.34 3.22
N ILE A 50 2.41 1.85 4.28
CA ILE A 50 3.06 2.73 5.27
C ILE A 50 4.15 1.97 6.04
N ASN A 51 3.88 0.73 6.45
CA ASN A 51 4.86 -0.08 7.19
C ASN A 51 6.06 -0.46 6.32
N ASN A 52 5.83 -0.76 5.04
CA ASN A 52 6.90 -0.96 4.07
C ASN A 52 7.76 0.30 3.94
N LEU A 53 7.17 1.49 3.78
CA LEU A 53 7.90 2.76 3.73
C LEU A 53 8.70 3.03 5.01
N LYS A 54 8.14 2.75 6.20
CA LYS A 54 8.87 2.86 7.47
C LYS A 54 10.11 1.97 7.49
N LYS A 55 10.00 0.76 6.94
CA LYS A 55 11.10 -0.22 6.89
C LYS A 55 12.19 0.20 5.89
N THR A 56 11.83 0.71 4.73
CA THR A 56 12.79 1.10 3.67
C THR A 56 13.38 2.49 3.88
N ASN A 57 12.67 3.38 4.57
CA ASN A 57 13.03 4.79 4.76
C ASN A 57 12.91 5.24 6.23
N PRO A 58 13.52 4.54 7.20
CA PRO A 58 13.25 4.74 8.63
C PRO A 58 13.57 6.14 9.15
N SER A 59 14.57 6.82 8.59
CA SER A 59 14.99 8.15 9.01
C SER A 59 14.10 9.29 8.51
N ASN A 60 13.38 9.11 7.39
CA ASN A 60 12.65 10.18 6.73
C ASN A 60 11.22 9.81 6.25
N TYR A 61 10.70 8.61 6.58
CA TYR A 61 9.36 8.18 6.15
C TYR A 61 8.27 9.19 6.52
N LYS A 62 8.35 9.85 7.70
CA LYS A 62 7.37 10.86 8.12
C LYS A 62 7.32 12.05 7.17
N THR A 63 8.50 12.53 6.75
CA THR A 63 8.62 13.63 5.79
C THR A 63 8.12 13.22 4.43
N ILE A 64 8.46 11.99 3.98
CA ILE A 64 7.94 11.44 2.72
C ILE A 64 6.41 11.39 2.77
N LEU A 65 5.82 10.77 3.80
CA LEU A 65 4.36 10.64 3.94
C LEU A 65 3.65 11.99 3.93
N LYS A 66 4.14 12.97 4.69
CA LYS A 66 3.54 14.32 4.78
C LYS A 66 3.43 15.01 3.41
N ASN A 67 4.33 14.69 2.49
CA ASN A 67 4.41 15.30 1.17
C ASN A 67 4.01 14.34 0.03
N SER A 68 3.40 13.19 0.36
CA SER A 68 3.00 12.18 -0.61
C SER A 68 1.52 12.27 -0.98
N THR A 69 1.16 11.70 -2.12
CA THR A 69 -0.21 11.34 -2.47
C THR A 69 -0.37 9.83 -2.34
N ILE A 70 -1.46 9.38 -1.73
CA ILE A 70 -1.81 7.96 -1.65
C ILE A 70 -2.88 7.67 -2.71
N TYR A 71 -2.69 6.59 -3.45
CA TYR A 71 -3.71 6.02 -4.32
C TYR A 71 -4.11 4.65 -3.79
N ILE A 72 -5.41 4.44 -3.61
CA ILE A 72 -6.01 3.20 -3.12
C ILE A 72 -7.27 2.91 -3.94
N ASN A 73 -7.55 1.62 -4.19
CA ASN A 73 -8.71 1.22 -5.00
C ASN A 73 -10.02 1.07 -4.20
N LEU A 74 -9.99 1.18 -2.87
CA LEU A 74 -11.14 1.13 -1.98
C LEU A 74 -10.92 2.04 -0.76
#